data_AF-A0A256Y730-F1
#
_entry.id   AF-A0A256Y730-F1
#
_cell.length_a   1.000
_cell.length_b   1.000
_cell.length_c   1.000
_cell.angle_alpha   90.00
_cell.angle_beta   90.00
_cell.angle_gamma   90.00
#
_symmetry.space_group_name_H-M   'P 1'
#
loop_
_entity.id
_entity.type
_entity.pdbx_description
1 polymer ?
#
loop_
_entity_poly.entity_id
_entity_poly.type
_entity_poly.pdbx_seq_one_letter_code
_entity_poly.pdbx_strand_id
1 'polypeptide(L)'
;MDSSISELALLRYKRDEGFFKKAYPCSLRPQGKEIIRTWLYYTLLRGYLETGRACFKDVWVNQHIVDDKGYKMSKSKGNIIDPQNL
;
A
#
# COMPACT_ATOMS: atom_id res chain seq x y z
N MET A 1 -9.96 -5.21 9.27
CA MET A 1 -8.81 -4.30 9.13
C MET A 1 -9.14 -3.32 8.03
N ASP A 2 -9.37 -2.05 8.35
CA ASP A 2 -9.96 -1.10 7.41
C ASP A 2 -9.00 -0.68 6.29
N SER A 3 -7.70 -0.65 6.59
CA SER A 3 -6.66 -0.40 5.58
C SER A 3 -6.67 -1.44 4.46
N SER A 4 -7.14 -2.66 4.72
CA SER A 4 -7.19 -3.71 3.70
C SER A 4 -8.08 -3.36 2.51
N ILE A 5 -9.13 -2.54 2.73
CA ILE A 5 -10.10 -2.16 1.69
C ILE A 5 -9.84 -0.78 1.10
N SER A 6 -8.71 -0.12 1.41
CA SER A 6 -8.43 1.24 0.94
C SER A 6 -8.51 1.38 -0.58
N GLU A 7 -8.06 0.37 -1.33
CA GLU A 7 -8.14 0.37 -2.79
C GLU A 7 -9.59 0.32 -3.29
N LEU A 8 -10.39 -0.65 -2.82
CA LEU A 8 -11.83 -0.71 -3.13
C LEU A 8 -12.58 0.57 -2.74
N ALA A 9 -12.23 1.15 -1.59
CA ALA A 9 -12.84 2.40 -1.13
C ALA A 9 -12.53 3.56 -2.08
N LEU A 10 -11.26 3.74 -2.46
CA LEU A 10 -10.82 4.78 -3.40
C LEU A 10 -11.39 4.58 -4.80
N LEU A 11 -11.51 3.33 -5.24
CA LEU A 11 -12.10 2.97 -6.53
C LEU A 11 -13.63 2.99 -6.54
N ARG A 12 -14.26 3.46 -5.45
CA ARG A 12 -15.73 3.58 -5.33
C ARG A 12 -16.47 2.26 -5.55
N TYR A 13 -15.87 1.15 -5.10
CA TYR A 13 -16.49 -0.17 -5.18
C TYR A 13 -17.89 -0.16 -4.54
N LYS A 14 -18.88 -0.74 -5.24
CA LYS A 14 -20.32 -0.76 -4.88
C LYS A 14 -20.98 0.62 -4.72
N ARG A 15 -20.30 1.72 -5.06
CA ARG A 15 -20.82 3.09 -5.01
C ARG A 15 -20.93 3.76 -6.38
N ASP A 16 -20.04 3.40 -7.30
CA ASP A 16 -19.99 3.92 -8.67
C ASP A 16 -19.42 2.84 -9.60
N GLU A 17 -20.30 2.02 -10.19
CA GLU A 17 -19.89 0.91 -11.05
C GLU A 17 -19.17 1.37 -12.32
N GLY A 18 -19.57 2.52 -12.87
CA GLY A 18 -18.99 3.09 -14.08
C GLY A 18 -17.53 3.51 -13.87
N PHE A 19 -17.25 4.17 -12.74
CA PHE A 19 -15.88 4.50 -12.34
C PHE A 19 -15.07 3.25 -12.00
N PHE A 20 -15.62 2.36 -11.17
CA PHE A 20 -14.93 1.15 -10.74
C PHE A 20 -14.49 0.29 -11.93
N LYS A 21 -15.39 0.07 -12.91
CA LYS A 21 -15.09 -0.73 -14.11
C LYS A 21 -13.96 -0.12 -14.96
N LYS A 22 -13.84 1.21 -15.00
CA LYS A 22 -12.78 1.92 -15.75
C LYS A 22 -11.45 1.94 -15.02
N ALA A 23 -11.48 2.02 -13.68
CA ALA A 23 -10.29 2.25 -12.87
C ALA A 23 -9.70 0.97 -12.24
N TYR A 24 -10.48 -0.11 -12.13
CA TYR A 24 -10.03 -1.38 -11.55
C TYR A 24 -9.37 -2.31 -12.59
N PRO A 25 -8.23 -2.95 -12.29
CA PRO A 25 -7.46 -2.84 -11.05
C PRO A 25 -6.52 -1.64 -11.04
N CYS A 26 -6.10 -1.20 -9.84
CA CYS A 26 -5.06 -0.18 -9.70
C CYS A 26 -3.77 -0.60 -10.43
N SER A 27 -3.14 0.32 -11.16
CA SER A 27 -1.92 -0.02 -11.91
C SER A 27 -0.73 -0.34 -11.01
N LEU A 28 -0.45 0.49 -10.00
CA LEU A 28 0.75 0.37 -9.18
C LEU A 28 0.42 0.57 -7.69
N ARG A 29 0.98 -0.29 -6.84
CA ARG A 29 1.00 -0.10 -5.38
C ARG A 29 2.44 0.04 -4.86
N PRO A 30 2.92 1.27 -4.56
CA PRO A 30 4.18 1.46 -3.86
C PRO A 30 4.01 1.22 -2.36
N GLN A 31 4.94 0.50 -1.75
CA GLN A 31 4.97 0.26 -0.30
C GLN A 31 6.33 -0.23 0.21
N GLY A 32 6.57 -0.04 1.51
CA GLY A 32 7.74 -0.57 2.21
C GLY A 32 7.58 -2.05 2.62
N LYS A 33 8.68 -2.80 2.60
CA LYS A 33 8.69 -4.25 2.92
C LYS A 33 8.07 -4.65 4.27
N GLU A 34 8.03 -3.74 5.24
CA GLU A 34 7.60 -4.03 6.61
C GLU A 34 6.11 -4.34 6.74
N ILE A 35 5.29 -3.87 5.79
CA ILE A 35 3.84 -4.04 5.80
C ILE A 35 3.34 -5.08 4.79
N ILE A 36 4.23 -5.94 4.27
CA ILE A 36 3.83 -6.99 3.32
C ILE A 36 2.90 -8.02 3.98
N ARG A 37 3.30 -8.58 5.12
CA ARG A 37 2.55 -9.64 5.82
C ARG A 37 1.24 -9.14 6.44
N THR A 38 1.11 -7.84 6.63
CA THR A 38 -0.09 -7.22 7.18
C THR A 38 -0.87 -6.57 6.06
N TRP A 39 -0.54 -5.35 5.68
CA TRP A 39 -1.36 -4.55 4.79
C TRP A 39 -1.46 -5.12 3.39
N LEU A 40 -0.34 -5.45 2.73
CA LEU A 40 -0.41 -5.99 1.36
C LEU A 40 -1.17 -7.31 1.32
N TYR A 41 -0.85 -8.25 2.21
CA TYR A 41 -1.53 -9.54 2.30
C TYR A 41 -3.05 -9.38 2.51
N TYR A 42 -3.47 -8.59 3.50
CA TYR A 42 -4.90 -8.42 3.77
C TYR A 42 -5.62 -7.69 2.63
N THR A 43 -4.98 -6.74 1.95
CA THR A 43 -5.58 -6.09 0.78
C THR A 43 -5.77 -7.08 -0.37
N LEU A 44 -4.75 -7.90 -0.68
CA LEU A 44 -4.86 -8.91 -1.73
C LEU A 44 -5.95 -9.94 -1.41
N LEU A 45 -5.95 -10.48 -0.18
CA LEU A 45 -6.95 -11.45 0.24
C LEU A 45 -8.36 -10.86 0.18
N ARG A 46 -8.57 -9.69 0.78
CA ARG A 46 -9.91 -9.08 0.84
C ARG A 46 -10.39 -8.64 -0.54
N GLY A 47 -9.53 -8.00 -1.33
CA GLY A 47 -9.91 -7.57 -2.68
C GLY A 47 -10.19 -8.76 -3.61
N TYR A 48 -9.44 -9.85 -3.49
CA TYR A 48 -9.73 -11.08 -4.24
C TYR A 48 -11.07 -11.69 -3.82
N LEU A 49 -11.36 -11.78 -2.52
CA LEU A 49 -12.65 -12.30 -2.02
C LEU A 49 -13.85 -11.46 -2.49
N GLU A 50 -13.68 -10.14 -2.64
CA GLU A 50 -14.77 -9.24 -3.05
C GLU A 50 -14.94 -9.16 -4.57
N THR A 51 -13.89 -9.35 -5.36
CA THR A 51 -13.90 -9.05 -6.81
C THR A 51 -13.53 -10.24 -7.71
N GLY A 52 -12.99 -11.32 -7.15
CA GLY A 52 -12.45 -12.46 -7.89
C GLY A 52 -11.23 -12.15 -8.75
N ARG A 53 -10.60 -10.97 -8.57
CA ARG A 53 -9.54 -10.45 -9.43
C ARG A 53 -8.38 -9.88 -8.59
N ALA A 54 -7.22 -9.75 -9.21
CA ALA A 54 -6.06 -9.09 -8.59
C ALA A 54 -6.34 -7.59 -8.41
N CYS A 55 -6.05 -7.05 -7.22
CA CYS A 55 -6.31 -5.64 -6.87
C CYS A 55 -5.34 -4.66 -7.55
N PHE A 56 -4.14 -5.14 -7.87
CA PHE A 56 -3.07 -4.34 -8.47
C PHE A 56 -2.50 -5.08 -9.68
N LYS A 57 -2.10 -4.33 -10.72
CA LYS A 57 -1.27 -4.91 -11.80
C LYS A 57 0.14 -5.17 -11.29
N ASP A 58 0.74 -4.17 -10.66
CA ASP A 58 2.09 -4.23 -10.13
C ASP A 58 2.15 -3.77 -8.66
N VAL A 59 3.03 -4.41 -7.89
CA VAL A 59 3.35 -4.01 -6.52
C VAL A 59 4.83 -3.68 -6.44
N TRP A 60 5.14 -2.43 -6.09
CA TRP A 60 6.51 -1.99 -5.89
C TRP A 60 6.88 -2.07 -4.41
N VAL A 61 7.87 -2.90 -4.10
CA VAL A 61 8.38 -3.11 -2.74
C VAL A 61 9.72 -2.39 -2.58
N ASN A 62 9.73 -1.29 -1.84
CA ASN A 62 10.99 -0.64 -1.45
C ASN A 62 11.53 -1.20 -0.13
N GLN A 63 12.86 -1.15 0.01
CA GLN A 63 13.56 -1.47 1.26
C GLN A 63 13.50 -0.29 2.24
N HIS A 64 14.10 -0.46 3.41
CA HIS A 64 14.23 0.61 4.39
C HIS A 64 15.24 1.64 3.95
N ILE A 65 14.90 2.91 4.19
CA ILE A 65 15.91 3.96 4.26
C ILE A 65 16.63 3.82 5.59
N VAL A 66 17.95 3.92 5.54
CA VAL A 66 18.85 3.74 6.68
C VAL A 66 19.56 5.05 7.01
N ASP A 67 19.98 5.20 8.27
CA ASP A 67 20.86 6.28 8.70
C ASP A 67 22.32 6.05 8.25
N ASP A 68 23.20 6.97 8.62
CA ASP A 68 24.65 6.93 8.35
C ASP A 68 25.34 5.69 8.91
N LYS A 69 24.74 5.04 9.91
CA LYS A 69 25.24 3.82 10.57
C LYS A 69 24.56 2.56 10.05
N GLY A 70 23.68 2.66 9.05
CA GLY A 70 22.98 1.53 8.44
C GLY A 70 21.76 1.03 9.23
N TYR A 71 21.33 1.73 10.29
CA TYR A 71 20.11 1.37 11.00
C TYR A 71 18.88 1.93 10.30
N LYS A 72 17.80 1.16 10.25
CA LYS A 72 16.48 1.64 9.79
C LYS A 72 16.12 2.95 10.51
N MET A 73 15.77 3.98 9.74
CA MET A 73 15.25 5.23 10.30
C MET A 73 13.88 5.02 10.95
N SER A 74 13.69 5.55 12.15
CA SER A 74 12.42 5.49 12.88
C SER A 74 12.31 6.62 13.91
N LYS A 75 11.09 7.16 14.08
CA LYS A 75 10.80 8.21 15.07
C LYS A 75 11.21 7.80 16.48
N SER A 76 10.90 6.56 16.89
CA SER A 76 11.21 6.06 18.24
C SER A 76 12.70 5.98 18.56
N LYS A 77 13.56 5.85 17.54
CA LYS A 77 15.02 5.89 17.70
C LYS A 77 15.61 7.30 17.61
N GLY A 78 14.81 8.30 17.22
CA GLY A 78 15.31 9.67 16.99
C GLY A 78 16.25 9.82 15.79
N ASN A 79 16.46 8.78 14.99
CA ASN A 79 17.39 8.77 13.85
C ASN A 79 16.68 9.13 12.53
N ILE A 80 15.79 10.11 12.56
CA ILE A 80 15.08 10.59 11.36
C ILE A 80 15.76 11.84 10.82
N ILE A 81 15.71 12.01 9.50
CA ILE A 81 16.02 13.27 8.82
C ILE A 81 14.69 13.84 8.33
N ASP A 82 14.43 15.11 8.62
CA ASP A 82 13.24 15.79 8.12
C ASP A 82 13.38 16.01 6.61
N PRO A 83 12.46 15.47 5.78
CA PRO A 83 12.49 15.68 4.33
C PRO A 83 12.44 17.15 3.90
N GLN A 84 11.90 18.05 4.72
CA GLN A 84 11.83 19.48 4.38
C GLN A 84 13.15 20.24 4.60
N ASN A 85 14.07 19.66 5.37
CA ASN A 85 15.38 20.25 5.66
C ASN A 85 16.49 19.68 4.76
N LEU A 86 16.11 18.94 3.72
CA LEU A 86 17.00 18.37 2.70
C LEU A 86 17.05 19.23 1.45
#